data_AF-A0A2I0STN8-F1
#
_entry.id   AF-A0A2I0STN8-F1
#
_cell.length_a   1.000
_cell.length_b   1.000
_cell.length_c   1.000
_cell.angle_alpha   90.00
_cell.angle_beta   90.00
_cell.angle_gamma   90.00
#
_symmetry.space_group_name_H-M   'P 1'
#
loop_
_entity.id
_entity.type
_entity.pdbx_description
1 polymer ?
#
loop_
_entity_poly.entity_id
_entity_poly.type
_entity_poly.pdbx_seq_one_letter_code
_entity_poly.pdbx_strand_id
1 'polypeptide(L)'
;MGRTRPGRLGVVAACAGLLAALLTAVPAAATPDPGDGPAAERQVSQEARARAAEAIADGELPGQDEIVHSDNIEHLANIPKDVLPGINSDLAFQGRYAFAGNYDGFRIFDISDPRAPKTVAQVLCPGSQNDISVSGDLLFLSTDSSRSDSSCNSTTQPATEKSSWEGMKIFDISDKRNPKYVAAVETACGSHTHTLVPERRNVYVYVSSYSPNATYPDCQPPHDGISVIKVPRKAPERAAVVNFPVLFPGEGPDGGGNPGSPTNPGVSKTTGCHDITVLPEKDLAAGACMGDGILFSIEDPENPRVIDRVQDNVNFAFWHSATFNQKANKVVFTDELGGGGAATCNAEIGPNRGADGIYDIVGKGDKRKLVFRSYYKIPRYQAATENCVAHNGSLIPVKGKDLMVQAWYQGGVSVWDFTDSSHPKEIAYFERGPLSTTGLVTGGAWSAYYYNGHIYSNDIAKGFDVLKIDDRRTDPAKRVRLGELNVQTQPDYFD
;
A
#
# COMPACT_ATOMS: atom_id res chain seq x y z
N MET A 1 30.27 -88.17 -12.13
CA MET A 1 31.47 -87.33 -11.88
C MET A 1 31.00 -85.89 -11.87
N GLY A 2 31.02 -85.09 -10.82
CA GLY A 2 31.87 -85.09 -9.64
C GLY A 2 32.63 -83.75 -9.58
N ARG A 3 32.03 -82.76 -8.90
CA ARG A 3 32.63 -81.55 -8.25
C ARG A 3 33.39 -80.56 -9.15
N THR A 4 33.13 -79.25 -9.09
CA THR A 4 33.49 -78.37 -7.96
C THR A 4 32.82 -76.99 -8.08
N ARG A 5 32.32 -76.47 -6.94
CA ARG A 5 32.07 -75.03 -6.60
C ARG A 5 33.36 -74.48 -5.95
N PRO A 6 33.61 -73.16 -5.74
CA PRO A 6 32.68 -72.13 -5.22
C PRO A 6 32.85 -70.70 -5.80
N GLY A 7 31.93 -69.76 -5.58
CA GLY A 7 32.11 -68.77 -4.49
C GLY A 7 31.22 -67.54 -4.73
N ARG A 8 30.70 -66.99 -3.61
CA ARG A 8 29.70 -65.92 -3.48
C ARG A 8 30.31 -64.52 -3.58
N LEU A 9 29.57 -63.59 -4.17
CA LEU A 9 29.36 -62.17 -3.80
C LEU A 9 28.15 -61.73 -4.64
N GLY A 10 26.99 -61.30 -4.13
CA GLY A 10 26.70 -60.59 -2.90
C GLY A 10 26.50 -59.11 -3.21
N VAL A 11 25.42 -58.74 -3.92
CA VAL A 11 24.93 -57.35 -3.97
C VAL A 11 23.41 -57.38 -3.78
N VAL A 12 23.00 -57.04 -2.57
CA VAL A 12 21.64 -56.66 -2.21
C VAL A 12 21.47 -55.20 -2.63
N ALA A 13 20.63 -54.93 -3.61
CA ALA A 13 20.22 -53.57 -3.93
C ALA A 13 19.20 -53.11 -2.89
N ALA A 14 19.64 -52.33 -1.91
CA ALA A 14 18.77 -51.61 -1.00
C ALA A 14 18.09 -50.46 -1.78
N CYS A 15 16.78 -50.58 -1.99
CA CYS A 15 15.93 -49.45 -2.36
C CYS A 15 15.71 -48.62 -1.10
N ALA A 16 16.51 -47.56 -0.95
CA ALA A 16 16.31 -46.54 0.07
C ALA A 16 16.06 -45.19 -0.63
N GLY A 17 15.10 -44.46 -0.08
CA GLY A 17 14.38 -43.39 -0.74
C GLY A 17 15.22 -42.18 -1.13
N LEU A 18 14.80 -41.57 -2.23
CA LEU A 18 14.97 -40.16 -2.52
C LEU A 18 13.58 -39.64 -2.92
N LEU A 19 12.75 -39.34 -1.92
CA LEU A 19 11.75 -38.28 -2.10
C LEU A 19 12.55 -36.97 -2.13
N ALA A 20 12.95 -36.56 -3.33
CA ALA A 20 13.37 -35.19 -3.54
C ALA A 20 12.17 -34.30 -3.22
N ALA A 21 12.29 -33.51 -2.16
CA ALA A 21 11.40 -32.39 -1.91
C ALA A 21 11.50 -31.46 -3.11
N LEU A 22 10.53 -31.55 -4.02
CA LEU A 22 10.28 -30.56 -5.04
C LEU A 22 9.80 -29.29 -4.32
N LEU A 23 10.76 -28.51 -3.82
CA LEU A 23 10.60 -27.07 -3.69
C LEU A 23 10.29 -26.57 -5.10
N THR A 24 9.00 -26.51 -5.42
CA THR A 24 8.54 -25.74 -6.56
C THR A 24 8.84 -24.29 -6.19
N ALA A 25 10.00 -23.82 -6.64
CA ALA A 25 10.27 -22.40 -6.76
C ALA A 25 9.18 -21.86 -7.69
N VAL A 26 8.10 -21.37 -7.10
CA VAL A 26 7.18 -20.49 -7.81
C VAL A 26 8.03 -19.29 -8.17
N PRO A 27 8.28 -19.01 -9.46
CA PRO A 27 8.97 -17.79 -9.81
C PRO A 27 8.18 -16.64 -9.18
N ALA A 28 8.88 -15.73 -8.50
CA ALA A 28 8.35 -14.44 -8.14
C ALA A 28 8.07 -13.67 -9.44
N ALA A 29 7.01 -14.05 -10.14
CA ALA A 29 6.28 -13.11 -10.96
C ALA A 29 5.76 -12.08 -9.95
N ALA A 30 6.04 -10.80 -10.18
CA ALA A 30 5.27 -9.74 -9.57
C ALA A 30 3.81 -10.11 -9.82
N THR A 31 3.11 -10.57 -8.77
CA THR A 31 1.66 -10.59 -8.81
C THR A 31 1.30 -9.15 -9.08
N PRO A 32 0.57 -8.87 -10.17
CA PRO A 32 -0.04 -7.56 -10.29
C PRO A 32 -0.76 -7.22 -8.99
N ASP A 33 -0.85 -5.93 -8.70
CA ASP A 33 -1.81 -5.46 -7.70
C ASP A 33 -3.14 -6.20 -7.93
N PRO A 34 -3.89 -6.60 -6.89
CA PRO A 34 -5.19 -7.25 -7.01
C PRO A 34 -6.18 -6.60 -8.02
N GLY A 35 -5.88 -5.41 -8.56
CA GLY A 35 -6.56 -4.78 -9.70
C GLY A 35 -6.34 -5.30 -11.12
N ASP A 36 -5.26 -6.00 -11.48
CA ASP A 36 -5.06 -6.40 -12.90
C ASP A 36 -5.77 -7.71 -13.29
N GLY A 37 -6.56 -8.30 -12.38
CA GLY A 37 -7.40 -9.45 -12.66
C GLY A 37 -8.56 -9.57 -11.66
N PRO A 38 -9.63 -10.31 -12.00
CA PRO A 38 -10.68 -10.59 -11.02
C PRO A 38 -10.06 -11.26 -9.79
N ALA A 39 -10.51 -10.88 -8.59
CA ALA A 39 -10.15 -11.54 -7.34
C ALA A 39 -10.46 -13.04 -7.45
N ALA A 40 -9.48 -13.82 -7.88
CA ALA A 40 -9.64 -15.24 -8.11
C ALA A 40 -9.46 -15.92 -6.76
N GLU A 41 -10.49 -16.64 -6.31
CA GLU A 41 -10.38 -17.50 -5.13
C GLU A 41 -9.23 -18.49 -5.37
N ARG A 42 -8.14 -18.33 -4.62
CA ARG A 42 -6.99 -19.23 -4.76
C ARG A 42 -7.30 -20.48 -3.95
N GLN A 43 -7.27 -21.63 -4.62
CA GLN A 43 -7.50 -22.90 -3.93
C GLN A 43 -6.42 -23.13 -2.86
N VAL A 44 -6.83 -23.03 -1.61
CA VAL A 44 -6.05 -23.44 -0.44
C VAL A 44 -6.07 -24.97 -0.33
N SER A 45 -4.97 -25.60 0.08
CA SER A 45 -4.90 -27.07 0.23
C SER A 45 -5.90 -27.58 1.27
N GLN A 46 -6.36 -28.84 1.14
CA GLN A 46 -7.29 -29.44 2.09
C GLN A 46 -6.71 -29.45 3.52
N GLU A 47 -5.42 -29.70 3.66
CA GLU A 47 -4.71 -29.68 4.95
C GLU A 47 -4.71 -28.27 5.57
N ALA A 48 -4.46 -27.23 4.77
CA ALA A 48 -4.47 -25.86 5.26
C ALA A 48 -5.89 -25.40 5.66
N ARG A 49 -6.93 -25.83 4.93
CA ARG A 49 -8.34 -25.60 5.33
C ARG A 49 -8.68 -26.31 6.64
N ALA A 50 -8.27 -27.56 6.81
CA ALA A 50 -8.52 -28.32 8.02
C ALA A 50 -7.86 -27.67 9.24
N ARG A 51 -6.59 -27.24 9.11
CA ARG A 51 -5.88 -26.50 10.16
C ARG A 51 -6.55 -25.17 10.52
N ALA A 52 -6.99 -24.40 9.52
CA ALA A 52 -7.72 -23.17 9.77
C ALA A 52 -9.04 -23.43 10.52
N ALA A 53 -9.80 -24.46 10.11
CA ALA A 53 -11.04 -24.82 10.78
C ALA A 53 -10.82 -25.28 12.23
N GLU A 54 -9.75 -26.04 12.50
CA GLU A 54 -9.36 -26.45 13.86
C GLU A 54 -8.97 -25.24 14.72
N ALA A 55 -8.11 -24.36 14.22
CA ALA A 55 -7.70 -23.15 14.94
C ALA A 55 -8.88 -22.20 15.24
N ILE A 56 -9.86 -22.09 14.34
CA ILE A 56 -11.11 -21.36 14.59
C ILE A 56 -11.95 -22.06 15.66
N ALA A 57 -12.08 -23.39 15.60
CA ALA A 57 -12.87 -24.16 16.58
C ALA A 57 -12.27 -24.09 17.99
N ASP A 58 -10.95 -24.01 18.10
CA ASP A 58 -10.21 -23.90 19.36
C ASP A 58 -10.11 -22.45 19.87
N GLY A 59 -10.58 -21.47 19.08
CA GLY A 59 -10.55 -20.04 19.43
C GLY A 59 -9.17 -19.38 19.30
N GLU A 60 -8.24 -20.01 18.60
CA GLU A 60 -6.93 -19.43 18.27
C GLU A 60 -7.02 -18.39 17.16
N LEU A 61 -7.98 -18.55 16.25
CA LEU A 61 -8.30 -17.62 15.17
C LEU A 61 -9.76 -17.17 15.26
N PRO A 62 -10.09 -15.92 14.88
CA PRO A 62 -11.48 -15.48 14.79
C PRO A 62 -12.29 -16.32 13.79
N GLY A 63 -13.57 -16.52 14.09
CA GLY A 63 -14.52 -17.12 13.17
C GLY A 63 -14.76 -16.29 11.90
N GLN A 64 -15.43 -16.88 10.91
CA GLN A 64 -15.76 -16.19 9.67
C GLN A 64 -16.53 -14.89 9.96
N ASP A 65 -16.02 -13.75 9.47
CA ASP A 65 -16.54 -12.41 9.73
C ASP A 65 -16.63 -11.99 11.22
N GLU A 66 -16.05 -12.76 12.15
CA GLU A 66 -16.05 -12.42 13.57
C GLU A 66 -15.20 -11.16 13.81
N ILE A 67 -15.80 -10.14 14.43
CA ILE A 67 -15.08 -8.93 14.82
C ILE A 67 -14.37 -9.19 16.14
N VAL A 68 -13.04 -9.04 16.14
CA VAL A 68 -12.19 -9.15 17.32
C VAL A 68 -11.33 -7.91 17.42
N HIS A 69 -11.20 -7.35 18.62
CA HIS A 69 -10.40 -6.16 18.85
C HIS A 69 -9.89 -6.14 20.29
N SER A 70 -8.89 -5.30 20.56
CA SER A 70 -8.43 -5.05 21.93
C SER A 70 -9.43 -4.21 22.73
N ASP A 71 -9.38 -4.28 24.07
CA ASP A 71 -10.31 -3.59 24.99
C ASP A 71 -10.37 -2.07 24.82
N ASN A 72 -9.31 -1.47 24.28
CA ASN A 72 -9.15 -0.03 24.05
C ASN A 72 -9.59 0.42 22.64
N ILE A 73 -10.23 -0.46 21.85
CA ILE A 73 -10.85 -0.12 20.57
C ILE A 73 -12.36 -0.33 20.66
N GLU A 74 -13.11 0.60 20.07
CA GLU A 74 -14.56 0.53 19.89
C GLU A 74 -14.87 0.68 18.39
N HIS A 75 -15.55 -0.30 17.79
CA HIS A 75 -16.06 -0.20 16.42
C HIS A 75 -17.37 0.59 16.43
N LEU A 76 -17.33 1.83 15.93
CA LEU A 76 -18.45 2.77 16.02
C LEU A 76 -19.47 2.59 14.90
N ALA A 77 -19.00 2.39 13.67
CA ALA A 77 -19.83 2.27 12.49
C ALA A 77 -19.09 1.52 11.38
N ASN A 78 -19.84 0.74 10.61
CA ASN A 78 -19.45 0.25 9.30
C ASN A 78 -20.51 0.71 8.29
N ILE A 79 -20.06 1.36 7.20
CA ILE A 79 -20.91 1.73 6.08
C ILE A 79 -20.57 0.81 4.91
N PRO A 80 -21.44 -0.17 4.58
CA PRO A 80 -21.20 -1.07 3.47
C PRO A 80 -21.01 -0.35 2.14
N LYS A 81 -20.42 -1.07 1.19
CA LYS A 81 -20.36 -0.67 -0.21
C LYS A 81 -21.78 -0.51 -0.76
N ASP A 82 -21.92 0.37 -1.73
CA ASP A 82 -23.20 0.72 -2.34
C ASP A 82 -23.07 0.65 -3.87
N VAL A 83 -23.16 1.78 -4.59
CA VAL A 83 -23.17 1.77 -6.07
C VAL A 83 -21.81 1.49 -6.71
N LEU A 84 -20.74 1.53 -5.92
CA LEU A 84 -19.36 1.23 -6.34
C LEU A 84 -18.93 -0.12 -5.74
N PRO A 85 -19.16 -1.25 -6.44
CA PRO A 85 -18.85 -2.59 -5.96
C PRO A 85 -17.36 -2.98 -6.09
N GLY A 86 -16.56 -2.23 -6.84
CA GLY A 86 -15.12 -2.46 -7.08
C GLY A 86 -14.27 -2.34 -5.82
N ILE A 87 -12.99 -2.68 -5.88
CA ILE A 87 -12.07 -2.66 -4.72
C ILE A 87 -11.99 -1.24 -4.15
N ASN A 88 -12.11 -1.11 -2.83
CA ASN A 88 -11.87 0.15 -2.15
C ASN A 88 -10.36 0.43 -2.10
N SER A 89 -9.96 1.68 -2.37
CA SER A 89 -8.57 2.13 -2.41
C SER A 89 -8.34 3.24 -1.38
N ASP A 90 -7.37 4.12 -1.55
CA ASP A 90 -6.95 5.00 -0.45
C ASP A 90 -7.99 6.04 0.04
N LEU A 91 -7.69 6.72 1.15
CA LEU A 91 -8.53 7.73 1.81
C LEU A 91 -7.83 9.10 1.88
N ALA A 92 -8.62 10.15 1.73
CA ALA A 92 -8.23 11.53 2.06
C ALA A 92 -9.28 12.22 2.94
N PHE A 93 -8.91 13.31 3.62
CA PHE A 93 -9.81 14.01 4.53
C PHE A 93 -9.79 15.53 4.35
N GLN A 94 -10.95 16.17 4.52
CA GLN A 94 -11.07 17.62 4.58
C GLN A 94 -12.22 18.06 5.50
N GLY A 95 -11.89 18.74 6.59
CA GLY A 95 -12.80 19.22 7.61
C GLY A 95 -13.65 18.10 8.22
N ARG A 96 -14.91 18.00 7.78
CA ARG A 96 -15.87 16.98 8.21
C ARG A 96 -16.10 15.89 7.18
N TYR A 97 -15.28 15.84 6.13
CA TYR A 97 -15.46 14.91 5.02
C TYR A 97 -14.31 13.91 4.95
N ALA A 98 -14.65 12.66 4.65
CA ALA A 98 -13.71 11.65 4.18
C ALA A 98 -14.00 11.37 2.70
N PHE A 99 -12.94 11.26 1.90
CA PHE A 99 -12.99 10.93 0.48
C PHE A 99 -12.38 9.53 0.35
N ALA A 100 -13.18 8.59 -0.14
CA ALA A 100 -12.79 7.20 -0.24
C ALA A 100 -12.68 6.79 -1.70
N GLY A 101 -11.48 6.40 -2.12
CA GLY A 101 -11.20 5.85 -3.43
C GLY A 101 -11.83 4.47 -3.60
N ASN A 102 -12.13 4.13 -4.84
CA ASN A 102 -12.65 2.84 -5.24
C ASN A 102 -12.30 2.59 -6.71
N TYR A 103 -12.01 1.36 -7.13
CA TYR A 103 -11.63 1.07 -8.53
C TYR A 103 -12.70 1.47 -9.57
N ASP A 104 -13.95 1.67 -9.14
CA ASP A 104 -15.04 2.20 -9.95
C ASP A 104 -15.19 3.74 -9.87
N GLY A 105 -14.54 4.43 -8.94
CA GLY A 105 -14.54 5.89 -8.81
C GLY A 105 -14.22 6.36 -7.39
N PHE A 106 -15.13 7.12 -6.76
CA PHE A 106 -14.96 7.50 -5.35
C PHE A 106 -16.27 7.83 -4.65
N ARG A 107 -16.23 7.80 -3.32
CA ARG A 107 -17.34 8.13 -2.42
C ARG A 107 -16.92 9.23 -1.43
N ILE A 108 -17.80 10.19 -1.21
CA ILE A 108 -17.60 11.25 -0.22
C ILE A 108 -18.53 10.98 0.97
N PHE A 109 -17.95 10.91 2.16
CA PHE A 109 -18.67 10.75 3.41
C PHE A 109 -18.63 12.04 4.23
N ASP A 110 -19.75 12.42 4.84
CA ASP A 110 -19.81 13.33 5.97
C ASP A 110 -19.58 12.53 7.25
N ILE A 111 -18.46 12.81 7.92
CA ILE A 111 -17.98 12.14 9.14
C ILE A 111 -18.14 13.03 10.39
N SER A 112 -19.00 14.05 10.34
CA SER A 112 -19.27 14.91 11.50
C SER A 112 -19.90 14.18 12.69
N ASP A 113 -20.70 13.14 12.42
CA ASP A 113 -21.11 12.16 13.40
C ASP A 113 -20.38 10.84 13.11
N PRO A 114 -19.31 10.50 13.85
CA PRO A 114 -18.51 9.30 13.61
C PRO A 114 -19.28 8.00 13.88
N ARG A 115 -20.43 8.05 14.58
CA ARG A 115 -21.30 6.89 14.80
C ARG A 115 -22.31 6.68 13.69
N ALA A 116 -22.53 7.69 12.85
CA ALA A 116 -23.44 7.62 11.72
C ALA A 116 -22.91 8.42 10.51
N PRO A 117 -21.75 8.06 9.93
CA PRO A 117 -21.28 8.69 8.71
C PRO A 117 -22.32 8.60 7.59
N LYS A 118 -22.43 9.66 6.79
CA LYS A 118 -23.43 9.73 5.71
C LYS A 118 -22.76 9.93 4.37
N THR A 119 -23.24 9.22 3.36
CA THR A 119 -22.82 9.48 1.98
C THR A 119 -23.35 10.82 1.50
N VAL A 120 -22.44 11.63 0.97
CA VAL A 120 -22.72 12.94 0.38
C VAL A 120 -22.82 12.83 -1.13
N ALA A 121 -21.88 12.11 -1.73
CA ALA A 121 -21.83 11.85 -3.17
C ALA A 121 -21.13 10.51 -3.44
N GLN A 122 -21.49 9.90 -4.56
CA GLN A 122 -20.78 8.77 -5.17
C GLN A 122 -20.59 9.11 -6.64
N VAL A 123 -19.35 9.03 -7.11
CA VAL A 123 -18.98 9.35 -8.48
C VAL A 123 -18.45 8.09 -9.12
N LEU A 124 -19.17 7.60 -10.13
CA LEU A 124 -18.70 6.52 -10.99
C LEU A 124 -17.71 7.10 -11.99
N CYS A 125 -16.44 6.73 -11.84
CA CYS A 125 -15.36 7.06 -12.74
C CYS A 125 -14.33 5.93 -12.77
N PRO A 126 -14.61 4.84 -13.50
CA PRO A 126 -13.75 3.67 -13.49
C PRO A 126 -12.35 3.99 -14.01
N GLY A 127 -11.36 3.35 -13.40
CA GLY A 127 -9.96 3.63 -13.67
C GLY A 127 -9.08 3.17 -12.51
N SER A 128 -9.16 1.89 -12.12
CA SER A 128 -8.26 1.33 -11.09
C SER A 128 -6.83 1.82 -11.32
N GLN A 129 -6.09 2.26 -10.31
CA GLN A 129 -6.35 2.07 -8.88
C GLN A 129 -7.32 3.09 -8.23
N ASN A 130 -7.55 4.27 -8.81
CA ASN A 130 -8.42 5.32 -8.24
C ASN A 130 -8.06 5.74 -6.80
N ASP A 131 -6.77 5.68 -6.44
CA ASP A 131 -6.24 6.37 -5.27
C ASP A 131 -6.54 7.87 -5.31
N ILE A 132 -6.73 8.46 -4.14
CA ILE A 132 -7.40 9.77 -3.99
C ILE A 132 -6.64 10.72 -3.06
N SER A 133 -6.52 11.98 -3.46
CA SER A 133 -6.08 13.08 -2.60
C SER A 133 -6.92 14.33 -2.82
N VAL A 134 -6.89 15.26 -1.86
CA VAL A 134 -7.59 16.56 -1.95
C VAL A 134 -6.65 17.71 -1.60
N SER A 135 -6.82 18.86 -2.27
CA SER A 135 -6.17 20.11 -1.85
C SER A 135 -7.07 21.31 -2.12
N GLY A 136 -7.64 21.87 -1.05
CA GLY A 136 -8.64 22.95 -1.17
C GLY A 136 -9.87 22.46 -1.95
N ASP A 137 -10.22 23.17 -3.03
CA ASP A 137 -11.38 22.80 -3.84
C ASP A 137 -11.08 21.75 -4.92
N LEU A 138 -9.88 21.15 -4.93
CA LEU A 138 -9.50 20.14 -5.91
C LEU A 138 -9.40 18.74 -5.30
N LEU A 139 -9.83 17.74 -6.06
CA LEU A 139 -9.64 16.31 -5.81
C LEU A 139 -8.85 15.73 -6.97
N PHE A 140 -7.89 14.88 -6.64
CA PHE A 140 -6.99 14.19 -7.56
C PHE A 140 -7.30 12.70 -7.47
N LEU A 141 -7.52 12.07 -8.62
CA LEU A 141 -7.89 10.66 -8.73
C LEU A 141 -6.95 9.97 -9.73
N SER A 142 -6.19 9.02 -9.23
CA SER A 142 -5.32 8.14 -10.01
C SER A 142 -6.12 7.36 -11.05
N THR A 143 -5.54 7.07 -12.21
CA THR A 143 -6.05 6.09 -13.18
C THR A 143 -4.88 5.32 -13.76
N ASP A 144 -4.83 4.02 -13.44
CA ASP A 144 -3.75 3.08 -13.76
C ASP A 144 -4.23 1.89 -14.60
N SER A 145 -5.34 2.08 -15.30
CA SER A 145 -5.94 1.06 -16.14
C SER A 145 -6.39 1.65 -17.45
N SER A 146 -5.98 1.02 -18.53
CA SER A 146 -6.04 1.58 -19.87
C SER A 146 -7.49 1.80 -20.30
N ARG A 147 -7.80 3.05 -20.66
CA ARG A 147 -9.15 3.50 -21.00
C ARG A 147 -9.24 3.95 -22.46
N SER A 148 -10.45 3.91 -23.03
CA SER A 148 -10.72 4.45 -24.37
C SER A 148 -10.48 5.95 -24.52
N ASP A 149 -10.61 6.69 -23.42
CA ASP A 149 -10.47 8.14 -23.32
C ASP A 149 -10.40 8.54 -21.83
N SER A 150 -10.21 9.83 -21.56
CA SER A 150 -10.07 10.36 -20.20
C SER A 150 -11.38 10.53 -19.42
N SER A 151 -12.54 10.30 -20.05
CA SER A 151 -13.84 10.51 -19.41
C SER A 151 -14.18 9.41 -18.39
N CYS A 152 -15.08 9.73 -17.47
CA CYS A 152 -15.64 8.75 -16.54
C CYS A 152 -16.61 7.75 -17.20
N ASN A 153 -16.97 7.95 -18.48
CA ASN A 153 -17.77 7.02 -19.28
C ASN A 153 -16.90 6.14 -20.19
N SER A 154 -15.57 6.27 -20.10
CA SER A 154 -14.63 5.47 -20.88
C SER A 154 -14.83 3.97 -20.62
N THR A 155 -14.38 3.14 -21.56
CA THR A 155 -14.36 1.68 -21.43
C THR A 155 -12.94 1.16 -21.33
N THR A 156 -12.74 -0.01 -20.75
CA THR A 156 -11.42 -0.67 -20.72
C THR A 156 -10.90 -0.90 -22.14
N GLN A 157 -9.63 -0.56 -22.37
CA GLN A 157 -8.91 -0.77 -23.62
C GLN A 157 -7.54 -1.41 -23.31
N PRO A 158 -6.93 -2.21 -24.21
CA PRO A 158 -5.62 -2.79 -23.94
C PRO A 158 -4.51 -1.73 -23.83
N ALA A 159 -3.57 -1.91 -22.90
CA ALA A 159 -2.37 -1.07 -22.78
C ALA A 159 -1.43 -1.13 -24.00
N THR A 160 -1.60 -2.12 -24.89
CA THR A 160 -0.88 -2.21 -26.17
C THR A 160 -1.46 -1.31 -27.26
N GLU A 161 -2.63 -0.73 -27.05
CA GLU A 161 -3.28 0.17 -28.01
C GLU A 161 -2.81 1.61 -27.79
N LYS A 162 -2.34 2.28 -28.84
CA LYS A 162 -1.69 3.59 -28.74
C LYS A 162 -2.66 4.71 -28.36
N SER A 163 -3.95 4.53 -28.67
CA SER A 163 -4.98 5.51 -28.32
C SER A 163 -5.48 5.39 -26.89
N SER A 164 -5.05 4.38 -26.14
CA SER A 164 -5.47 4.19 -24.75
C SER A 164 -5.00 5.36 -23.89
N TRP A 165 -5.79 5.71 -22.88
CA TRP A 165 -5.53 6.78 -21.94
C TRP A 165 -5.43 6.25 -20.51
N GLU A 166 -4.41 6.71 -19.79
CA GLU A 166 -4.22 6.53 -18.34
C GLU A 166 -3.55 7.79 -17.76
N GLY A 167 -3.63 7.99 -16.44
CA GLY A 167 -2.98 9.11 -15.77
C GLY A 167 -3.84 9.72 -14.67
N MET A 168 -3.83 11.05 -14.56
CA MET A 168 -4.45 11.78 -13.45
C MET A 168 -5.75 12.44 -13.87
N LYS A 169 -6.83 12.24 -13.11
CA LYS A 169 -8.09 12.99 -13.23
C LYS A 169 -8.22 13.99 -12.10
N ILE A 170 -8.76 15.18 -12.41
CA ILE A 170 -8.91 16.27 -11.44
C ILE A 170 -10.36 16.74 -11.41
N PHE A 171 -10.90 16.85 -10.20
CA PHE A 171 -12.27 17.30 -9.95
C PHE A 171 -12.28 18.57 -9.10
N ASP A 172 -13.16 19.51 -9.42
CA ASP A 172 -13.59 20.58 -8.53
C ASP A 172 -14.61 20.01 -7.54
N ILE A 173 -14.29 20.12 -6.26
CA ILE A 173 -15.09 19.68 -5.12
C ILE A 173 -15.55 20.87 -4.25
N SER A 174 -15.66 22.08 -4.78
CA SER A 174 -16.22 23.23 -4.03
C SER A 174 -17.64 22.96 -3.51
N ASP A 175 -18.45 22.20 -4.26
CA ASP A 175 -19.68 21.56 -3.77
C ASP A 175 -19.47 20.04 -3.66
N LYS A 176 -19.27 19.54 -2.44
CA LYS A 176 -19.04 18.10 -2.17
C LYS A 176 -20.19 17.19 -2.62
N ARG A 177 -21.39 17.73 -2.85
CA ARG A 177 -22.55 16.97 -3.35
C ARG A 177 -22.55 16.83 -4.86
N ASN A 178 -21.78 17.65 -5.56
CA ASN A 178 -21.71 17.65 -7.02
C ASN A 178 -20.27 17.90 -7.51
N PRO A 179 -19.35 16.95 -7.28
CA PRO A 179 -17.99 17.01 -7.84
C PRO A 179 -18.02 17.17 -9.35
N LYS A 180 -17.19 18.07 -9.89
CA LYS A 180 -17.13 18.37 -11.32
C LYS A 180 -15.79 17.97 -11.88
N TYR A 181 -15.78 17.15 -12.92
CA TYR A 181 -14.55 16.84 -13.66
C TYR A 181 -14.05 18.12 -14.37
N VAL A 182 -12.81 18.53 -14.10
CA VAL A 182 -12.26 19.80 -14.63
C VAL A 182 -10.99 19.61 -15.47
N ALA A 183 -10.23 18.54 -15.27
CA ALA A 183 -9.02 18.27 -16.04
C ALA A 183 -8.64 16.79 -16.03
N ALA A 184 -7.83 16.41 -17.01
CA ALA A 184 -7.09 15.16 -17.04
C ALA A 184 -5.68 15.42 -17.55
N VAL A 185 -4.73 14.64 -17.07
CA VAL A 185 -3.34 14.66 -17.52
C VAL A 185 -2.92 13.23 -17.80
N GLU A 186 -2.60 12.96 -19.06
CA GLU A 186 -2.02 11.68 -19.48
C GLU A 186 -0.56 11.58 -19.02
N THR A 187 -0.16 10.38 -18.61
CA THR A 187 1.20 10.05 -18.17
C THR A 187 1.67 8.77 -18.86
N ALA A 188 2.99 8.58 -18.96
CA ALA A 188 3.55 7.49 -19.77
C ALA A 188 3.22 6.07 -19.24
N CYS A 189 2.97 5.91 -17.95
CA CYS A 189 2.70 4.64 -17.28
C CYS A 189 1.48 4.74 -16.35
N GLY A 190 0.45 5.49 -16.78
CA GLY A 190 -0.71 5.74 -15.93
C GLY A 190 -0.37 6.44 -14.62
N SER A 191 -1.22 6.25 -13.63
CA SER A 191 -1.04 6.78 -12.28
C SER A 191 -1.55 5.74 -11.31
N HIS A 192 -0.63 4.93 -10.76
CA HIS A 192 -0.94 3.91 -9.76
C HIS A 192 -1.36 4.60 -8.47
N THR A 193 -0.38 5.14 -7.73
CA THR A 193 -0.63 6.09 -6.64
C THR A 193 -0.14 7.48 -7.01
N HIS A 194 -0.43 8.44 -6.15
CA HIS A 194 0.10 9.78 -6.31
C HIS A 194 0.27 10.48 -4.96
N THR A 195 1.10 11.52 -4.97
CA THR A 195 1.35 12.34 -3.78
C THR A 195 1.35 13.80 -4.12
N LEU A 196 0.69 14.62 -3.30
CA LEU A 196 0.65 16.06 -3.51
C LEU A 196 1.87 16.73 -2.87
N VAL A 197 2.52 17.62 -3.61
CA VAL A 197 3.48 18.60 -3.08
C VAL A 197 2.83 19.98 -3.22
N PRO A 198 2.01 20.38 -2.22
CA PRO A 198 1.22 21.60 -2.32
C PRO A 198 2.08 22.85 -2.17
N GLU A 199 1.95 23.78 -3.12
CA GLU A 199 2.46 25.15 -2.98
C GLU A 199 1.31 26.16 -2.92
N ARG A 200 1.66 27.43 -2.69
CA ARG A 200 0.71 28.54 -2.64
C ARG A 200 -0.09 28.72 -3.93
N ARG A 201 0.55 28.64 -5.10
CA ARG A 201 -0.09 28.92 -6.41
C ARG A 201 -0.44 27.65 -7.18
N ASN A 202 0.32 26.59 -6.97
CA ASN A 202 0.21 25.33 -7.70
C ASN A 202 0.10 24.19 -6.70
N VAL A 203 -0.44 23.08 -7.16
CA VAL A 203 -0.23 21.77 -6.53
C VAL A 203 0.65 20.99 -7.49
N TYR A 204 1.81 20.56 -7.02
CA TYR A 204 2.58 19.56 -7.76
C TYR A 204 2.08 18.18 -7.36
N VAL A 205 2.08 17.25 -8.31
CA VAL A 205 1.68 15.86 -8.09
C VAL A 205 2.82 14.98 -8.54
N TYR A 206 3.32 14.16 -7.63
CA TYR A 206 4.23 13.07 -7.95
C TYR A 206 3.40 11.85 -8.25
N VAL A 207 3.44 11.42 -9.50
CA VAL A 207 2.74 10.22 -9.97
C VAL A 207 3.68 9.05 -9.82
N SER A 208 3.27 8.10 -9.00
CA SER A 208 3.96 6.85 -8.77
C SER A 208 3.34 5.80 -9.69
N SER A 209 4.17 5.20 -10.54
CA SER A 209 3.78 4.17 -11.48
C SER A 209 4.92 3.19 -11.67
N TYR A 210 4.59 1.96 -12.05
CA TYR A 210 5.55 0.90 -12.30
C TYR A 210 5.01 -0.05 -13.39
N SER A 211 5.62 -1.23 -13.55
CA SER A 211 5.25 -2.23 -14.57
C SER A 211 5.46 -1.82 -16.05
N PRO A 212 6.59 -1.21 -16.43
CA PRO A 212 6.88 -0.96 -17.83
C PRO A 212 7.00 -2.25 -18.64
N ASN A 213 6.57 -2.20 -19.90
CA ASN A 213 6.59 -3.33 -20.82
C ASN A 213 7.00 -2.88 -22.23
N ALA A 214 7.93 -3.61 -22.85
CA ALA A 214 8.41 -3.30 -24.19
C ALA A 214 7.31 -3.36 -25.27
N THR A 215 6.18 -4.00 -24.98
CA THR A 215 5.01 -4.06 -25.87
C THR A 215 4.04 -2.88 -25.73
N TYR A 216 4.16 -2.08 -24.67
CA TYR A 216 3.28 -0.94 -24.42
C TYR A 216 3.82 0.30 -25.12
N PRO A 217 3.03 1.00 -25.96
CA PRO A 217 3.55 2.08 -26.77
C PRO A 217 3.87 3.36 -25.97
N ASP A 218 3.46 3.45 -24.70
CA ASP A 218 3.73 4.57 -23.79
C ASP A 218 4.70 4.16 -22.67
N CYS A 219 4.35 3.10 -21.92
CA CYS A 219 5.10 2.68 -20.74
C CYS A 219 6.27 1.72 -21.08
N GLN A 220 7.31 2.24 -21.72
CA GLN A 220 8.49 1.47 -22.13
C GLN A 220 9.56 1.35 -21.02
N PRO A 221 10.28 0.22 -20.92
CA PRO A 221 11.39 0.08 -19.96
C PRO A 221 12.68 0.77 -20.45
N PRO A 222 13.52 1.30 -19.53
CA PRO A 222 13.24 1.43 -18.10
C PRO A 222 12.30 2.62 -17.82
N HIS A 223 11.47 2.53 -16.78
CA HIS A 223 10.66 3.67 -16.33
C HIS A 223 11.41 4.51 -15.28
N ASP A 224 11.89 3.90 -14.18
CA ASP A 224 12.91 4.40 -13.23
C ASP A 224 12.72 5.80 -12.61
N GLY A 225 11.59 6.43 -12.87
CA GLY A 225 11.32 7.81 -12.54
C GLY A 225 9.88 8.00 -12.10
N ILE A 226 9.47 9.27 -12.04
CA ILE A 226 8.10 9.67 -11.72
C ILE A 226 7.66 10.76 -12.68
N SER A 227 6.37 10.79 -13.01
CA SER A 227 5.81 11.96 -13.70
C SER A 227 5.53 13.05 -12.68
N VAL A 228 6.01 14.27 -12.93
CA VAL A 228 5.67 15.44 -12.12
C VAL A 228 4.64 16.26 -12.85
N ILE A 229 3.43 16.33 -12.31
CA ILE A 229 2.34 17.16 -12.83
C ILE A 229 2.29 18.47 -12.06
N LYS A 230 2.12 19.58 -12.76
CA LYS A 230 1.85 20.89 -12.16
C LYS A 230 0.41 21.29 -12.39
N VAL A 231 -0.33 21.57 -11.32
CA VAL A 231 -1.75 21.96 -11.35
C VAL A 231 -1.92 23.37 -10.81
N PRO A 232 -2.19 24.38 -11.66
CA PRO A 232 -2.48 25.72 -11.20
C PRO A 232 -3.81 25.76 -10.43
N ARG A 233 -3.81 26.18 -9.15
CA ARG A 233 -5.01 26.14 -8.29
C ARG A 233 -6.21 26.91 -8.84
N LYS A 234 -5.96 27.96 -9.62
CA LYS A 234 -7.00 28.84 -10.22
C LYS A 234 -7.32 28.52 -11.68
N ALA A 235 -6.61 27.56 -12.27
CA ALA A 235 -6.75 27.17 -13.67
C ALA A 235 -6.37 25.67 -13.80
N PRO A 236 -7.09 24.77 -13.11
CA PRO A 236 -6.77 23.34 -13.09
C PRO A 236 -6.81 22.70 -14.48
N GLU A 237 -7.58 23.27 -15.43
CA GLU A 237 -7.62 22.85 -16.83
C GLU A 237 -6.28 23.00 -17.57
N ARG A 238 -5.32 23.74 -16.98
CA ARG A 238 -3.95 23.89 -17.48
C ARG A 238 -2.96 22.92 -16.85
N ALA A 239 -3.45 21.92 -16.11
CA ALA A 239 -2.62 20.86 -15.55
C ALA A 239 -1.84 20.15 -16.66
N ALA A 240 -0.55 19.89 -16.41
CA ALA A 240 0.31 19.21 -17.38
C ALA A 240 1.48 18.52 -16.66
N VAL A 241 2.00 17.46 -17.26
CA VAL A 241 3.32 16.93 -16.91
C VAL A 241 4.36 18.01 -17.23
N VAL A 242 5.13 18.43 -16.23
CA VAL A 242 6.19 19.43 -16.37
C VAL A 242 7.58 18.81 -16.37
N ASN A 243 7.73 17.61 -15.80
CA ASN A 243 9.00 16.90 -15.81
C ASN A 243 8.81 15.38 -15.62
N PHE A 244 9.86 14.63 -15.94
CA PHE A 244 10.00 13.21 -15.63
C PHE A 244 11.39 12.94 -15.01
N PRO A 245 11.58 13.19 -13.69
CA PRO A 245 12.84 12.94 -13.01
C PRO A 245 13.13 11.44 -12.92
N VAL A 246 14.33 11.04 -13.36
CA VAL A 246 14.84 9.66 -13.20
C VAL A 246 15.42 9.52 -11.79
N LEU A 247 14.78 8.70 -10.96
CA LEU A 247 15.17 8.47 -9.58
C LEU A 247 16.26 7.38 -9.47
N PHE A 248 16.30 6.46 -10.45
CA PHE A 248 17.24 5.35 -10.51
C PHE A 248 18.05 5.37 -11.82
N PRO A 249 18.99 6.31 -12.00
CA PRO A 249 19.76 6.37 -13.24
C PRO A 249 20.61 5.10 -13.44
N GLY A 250 20.48 4.50 -14.62
CA GLY A 250 21.25 3.33 -15.04
C GLY A 250 21.16 3.10 -16.55
N GLU A 251 21.85 2.08 -17.04
CA GLU A 251 21.91 1.76 -18.48
C GLU A 251 20.99 0.58 -18.83
N GLY A 252 20.49 0.59 -20.07
CA GLY A 252 19.69 -0.51 -20.61
C GLY A 252 18.26 -0.59 -20.05
N PRO A 253 17.51 -1.66 -20.39
CA PRO A 253 16.10 -1.83 -20.00
C PRO A 253 15.89 -2.16 -18.52
N ASP A 254 16.98 -2.38 -17.78
CA ASP A 254 16.95 -2.73 -16.36
C ASP A 254 17.13 -1.57 -15.42
N GLY A 255 17.62 -0.44 -15.92
CA GLY A 255 17.70 0.76 -15.11
C GLY A 255 18.81 0.75 -14.08
N GLY A 256 18.75 1.72 -13.15
CA GLY A 256 19.68 1.81 -12.02
C GLY A 256 19.18 1.13 -10.74
N GLY A 257 17.94 0.65 -10.75
CA GLY A 257 17.21 0.10 -9.62
C GLY A 257 17.69 -1.29 -9.16
N ASN A 258 17.03 -1.87 -8.16
CA ASN A 258 17.28 -3.25 -7.75
C ASN A 258 16.93 -4.17 -8.93
N PRO A 259 17.84 -5.03 -9.40
CA PRO A 259 17.55 -5.90 -10.55
C PRO A 259 16.53 -6.99 -10.25
N GLY A 260 16.22 -7.26 -8.97
CA GLY A 260 15.37 -8.38 -8.58
C GLY A 260 15.97 -9.74 -8.97
N SER A 261 15.11 -10.73 -9.25
CA SER A 261 15.54 -12.09 -9.64
C SER A 261 16.20 -12.12 -11.04
N PRO A 262 17.22 -12.96 -11.27
CA PRO A 262 17.78 -13.98 -10.36
C PRO A 262 18.82 -13.45 -9.37
N THR A 263 19.26 -12.20 -9.48
CA THR A 263 20.32 -11.61 -8.64
C THR A 263 19.93 -11.55 -7.16
N ASN A 264 18.70 -11.09 -6.89
CA ASN A 264 18.08 -11.02 -5.58
C ASN A 264 16.78 -11.84 -5.61
N PRO A 265 16.84 -13.18 -5.42
CA PRO A 265 15.67 -14.04 -5.47
C PRO A 265 14.60 -13.63 -4.46
N GLY A 266 13.35 -13.54 -4.91
CA GLY A 266 12.22 -13.16 -4.06
C GLY A 266 12.05 -11.66 -3.84
N VAL A 267 12.92 -10.82 -4.42
CA VAL A 267 12.80 -9.36 -4.42
C VAL A 267 12.31 -8.87 -5.78
N SER A 268 11.43 -7.89 -5.76
CA SER A 268 10.89 -7.25 -6.96
C SER A 268 11.94 -6.35 -7.61
N LYS A 269 12.01 -6.41 -8.95
CA LYS A 269 12.82 -5.46 -9.72
C LYS A 269 12.27 -4.06 -9.52
N THR A 270 13.14 -3.09 -9.24
CA THR A 270 12.73 -1.68 -9.21
C THR A 270 12.47 -1.21 -10.62
N THR A 271 11.23 -0.81 -10.87
CA THR A 271 10.83 -0.23 -12.17
C THR A 271 10.12 1.11 -12.02
N GLY A 272 9.98 1.60 -10.80
CA GLY A 272 9.27 2.81 -10.45
C GLY A 272 9.00 2.81 -8.95
N CYS A 273 8.49 3.94 -8.44
CA CYS A 273 8.01 3.99 -7.06
C CYS A 273 6.57 3.50 -6.99
N HIS A 274 6.24 2.73 -5.96
CA HIS A 274 4.87 2.35 -5.66
C HIS A 274 4.18 3.49 -4.91
N ASP A 275 4.66 3.82 -3.71
CA ASP A 275 4.25 5.02 -2.98
C ASP A 275 5.41 5.95 -2.67
N ILE A 276 5.06 7.23 -2.62
CA ILE A 276 5.92 8.30 -2.14
C ILE A 276 5.20 8.96 -0.97
N THR A 277 5.94 9.30 0.06
CA THR A 277 5.46 10.18 1.13
C THR A 277 6.34 11.41 1.17
N VAL A 278 5.70 12.58 1.17
CA VAL A 278 6.38 13.87 1.23
C VAL A 278 6.13 14.53 2.59
N LEU A 279 7.13 15.30 3.01
CA LEU A 279 7.08 16.16 4.18
C LEU A 279 7.45 17.58 3.73
N PRO A 280 6.47 18.36 3.21
CA PRO A 280 6.74 19.64 2.54
C PRO A 280 7.46 20.65 3.43
N GLU A 281 7.15 20.68 4.73
CA GLU A 281 7.80 21.54 5.74
C GLU A 281 9.32 21.31 5.92
N LYS A 282 9.84 20.18 5.42
CA LYS A 282 11.26 19.81 5.50
C LYS A 282 11.93 19.68 4.13
N ASP A 283 11.20 19.94 3.05
CA ASP A 283 11.64 19.71 1.68
C ASP A 283 12.17 18.27 1.46
N LEU A 284 11.52 17.29 2.09
CA LEU A 284 11.91 15.88 2.05
C LEU A 284 10.79 14.98 1.53
N ALA A 285 11.20 13.87 0.93
CA ALA A 285 10.33 12.77 0.57
C ALA A 285 11.02 11.42 0.77
N ALA A 286 10.22 10.39 1.03
CA ALA A 286 10.65 9.00 1.06
C ALA A 286 9.83 8.22 0.04
N GLY A 287 10.49 7.42 -0.79
CA GLY A 287 9.86 6.60 -1.82
C GLY A 287 10.09 5.12 -1.55
N ALA A 288 9.03 4.33 -1.59
CA ALA A 288 9.08 2.88 -1.59
C ALA A 288 8.89 2.41 -3.02
N CYS A 289 9.94 1.82 -3.61
CA CYS A 289 10.06 1.69 -5.05
C CYS A 289 10.30 0.25 -5.49
N MET A 290 9.38 -0.62 -5.06
CA MET A 290 9.35 -2.06 -5.32
C MET A 290 10.55 -2.84 -4.77
N GLY A 291 11.78 -2.56 -5.23
CA GLY A 291 13.00 -3.22 -4.77
C GLY A 291 13.93 -2.32 -3.95
N ASP A 292 13.59 -1.04 -3.81
CA ASP A 292 14.41 -0.01 -3.18
C ASP A 292 13.59 0.90 -2.27
N GLY A 293 14.17 1.31 -1.14
CA GLY A 293 13.73 2.46 -0.36
C GLY A 293 14.63 3.66 -0.62
N ILE A 294 14.06 4.83 -0.88
CA ILE A 294 14.82 6.06 -1.14
C ILE A 294 14.41 7.20 -0.22
N LEU A 295 15.37 8.07 0.09
CA LEU A 295 15.16 9.38 0.69
C LEU A 295 15.60 10.43 -0.34
N PHE A 296 14.78 11.44 -0.60
CA PHE A 296 15.06 12.45 -1.62
C PHE A 296 14.60 13.86 -1.22
N SER A 297 15.23 14.87 -1.82
CA SER A 297 14.87 16.29 -1.64
C SER A 297 13.75 16.66 -2.60
N ILE A 298 12.84 17.51 -2.13
CA ILE A 298 11.76 18.13 -2.91
C ILE A 298 11.80 19.67 -2.86
N GLU A 299 12.96 20.25 -2.50
CA GLU A 299 13.17 21.70 -2.44
C GLU A 299 12.83 22.40 -3.77
N ASP A 300 13.10 21.73 -4.88
CA ASP A 300 12.51 22.03 -6.18
C ASP A 300 11.49 20.92 -6.52
N PRO A 301 10.18 21.18 -6.37
CA PRO A 301 9.16 20.19 -6.65
C PRO A 301 9.20 19.67 -8.10
N GLU A 302 9.68 20.46 -9.06
CA GLU A 302 9.78 20.02 -10.46
C GLU A 302 10.98 19.11 -10.70
N ASN A 303 11.99 19.16 -9.83
CA ASN A 303 13.27 18.45 -9.97
C ASN A 303 13.70 17.77 -8.65
N PRO A 304 12.93 16.81 -8.11
CA PRO A 304 13.31 16.05 -6.94
C PRO A 304 14.64 15.33 -7.15
N ARG A 305 15.42 15.17 -6.07
CA ARG A 305 16.76 14.57 -6.14
C ARG A 305 17.00 13.57 -5.02
N VAL A 306 17.36 12.35 -5.39
CA VAL A 306 17.73 11.29 -4.44
C VAL A 306 18.93 11.70 -3.57
N ILE A 307 18.80 11.49 -2.27
CA ILE A 307 19.80 11.74 -1.22
C ILE A 307 20.43 10.43 -0.78
N ASP A 308 19.60 9.43 -0.50
CA ASP A 308 20.04 8.11 -0.05
C ASP A 308 19.11 7.01 -0.56
N ARG A 309 19.65 5.80 -0.60
CA ARG A 309 18.97 4.61 -1.09
C ARG A 309 19.39 3.41 -0.25
N VAL A 310 18.42 2.56 0.08
CA VAL A 310 18.61 1.32 0.83
C VAL A 310 17.91 0.16 0.12
N GLN A 311 18.44 -1.04 0.35
CA GLN A 311 17.87 -2.30 -0.08
C GLN A 311 17.87 -3.25 1.11
N ASP A 312 16.90 -4.16 1.10
CA ASP A 312 16.85 -5.31 1.97
C ASP A 312 16.54 -6.52 1.10
N ASN A 313 17.61 -7.16 0.62
CA ASN A 313 17.51 -8.28 -0.31
C ASN A 313 17.28 -9.63 0.40
N VAL A 314 17.00 -9.60 1.70
CA VAL A 314 16.81 -10.79 2.54
C VAL A 314 15.36 -10.89 3.00
N ASN A 315 14.79 -9.79 3.50
CA ASN A 315 13.47 -9.82 4.12
C ASN A 315 12.37 -9.14 3.30
N PHE A 316 12.69 -8.02 2.63
CA PHE A 316 11.72 -7.29 1.81
C PHE A 316 11.56 -7.94 0.44
N ALA A 317 10.31 -8.12 0.01
CA ALA A 317 9.96 -8.59 -1.32
C ALA A 317 9.43 -7.45 -2.20
N PHE A 318 8.63 -6.55 -1.64
CA PHE A 318 8.01 -5.45 -2.34
C PHE A 318 7.93 -4.20 -1.46
N TRP A 319 8.82 -3.24 -1.69
CA TRP A 319 8.81 -1.92 -1.06
C TRP A 319 7.57 -1.15 -1.52
N HIS A 320 6.56 -1.13 -0.66
CA HIS A 320 5.22 -0.66 -0.97
C HIS A 320 5.02 0.81 -0.62
N SER A 321 5.13 1.16 0.67
CA SER A 321 4.92 2.53 1.15
C SER A 321 5.93 2.99 2.19
N ALA A 322 5.92 4.30 2.45
CA ALA A 322 6.84 4.96 3.37
C ALA A 322 6.09 5.93 4.28
N THR A 323 6.52 6.11 5.52
CA THR A 323 5.93 7.08 6.45
C THR A 323 7.02 7.69 7.34
N PHE A 324 7.17 9.02 7.33
CA PHE A 324 8.05 9.66 8.30
C PHE A 324 7.41 9.65 9.68
N ASN A 325 8.23 9.69 10.72
CA ASN A 325 7.75 10.08 12.03
C ASN A 325 7.62 11.61 12.16
N GLN A 326 7.01 12.06 13.25
CA GLN A 326 6.73 13.48 13.53
C GLN A 326 7.97 14.40 13.52
N LYS A 327 9.15 13.85 13.82
CA LYS A 327 10.41 14.63 13.89
C LYS A 327 11.21 14.60 12.59
N ALA A 328 10.72 13.92 11.56
CA ALA A 328 11.43 13.69 10.32
C ALA A 328 12.83 13.08 10.53
N ASN A 329 12.97 12.24 11.55
CA ASN A 329 14.23 11.57 11.88
C ASN A 329 14.12 10.04 11.82
N LYS A 330 12.99 9.52 11.37
CA LYS A 330 12.75 8.10 11.07
C LYS A 330 11.86 7.98 9.83
N VAL A 331 12.01 6.88 9.12
CA VAL A 331 11.08 6.41 8.09
C VAL A 331 10.70 4.97 8.40
N VAL A 332 9.41 4.69 8.35
CA VAL A 332 8.87 3.34 8.30
C VAL A 332 8.64 3.01 6.84
N PHE A 333 9.27 1.95 6.33
CA PHE A 333 8.98 1.40 5.01
C PHE A 333 8.18 0.11 5.16
N THR A 334 7.24 -0.15 4.26
CA THR A 334 6.33 -1.28 4.33
C THR A 334 6.68 -2.31 3.25
N ASP A 335 6.82 -3.60 3.63
CA ASP A 335 6.97 -4.73 2.70
C ASP A 335 5.62 -5.38 2.43
N GLU A 336 5.12 -5.25 1.20
CA GLU A 336 3.88 -5.90 0.76
C GLU A 336 4.16 -7.27 0.11
N LEU A 337 4.81 -8.15 0.87
CA LEU A 337 5.06 -9.53 0.47
C LEU A 337 3.78 -10.19 -0.06
N GLY A 338 3.86 -10.73 -1.28
CA GLY A 338 2.74 -11.41 -1.92
C GLY A 338 1.69 -10.48 -2.53
N GLY A 339 1.99 -9.19 -2.68
CA GLY A 339 1.19 -8.19 -3.40
C GLY A 339 -0.22 -8.05 -2.82
N GLY A 340 -0.32 -8.09 -1.49
CA GLY A 340 -1.59 -7.95 -0.79
C GLY A 340 -2.53 -9.14 -0.88
N GLY A 341 -2.31 -10.11 -1.78
CA GLY A 341 -3.20 -11.25 -2.02
C GLY A 341 -2.80 -12.56 -1.32
N ALA A 342 -1.66 -12.61 -0.64
CA ALA A 342 -1.15 -13.84 -0.02
C ALA A 342 -1.38 -13.89 1.49
N ALA A 343 -1.50 -15.11 2.03
CA ALA A 343 -1.51 -15.35 3.47
C ALA A 343 -0.08 -15.27 4.02
N THR A 344 0.35 -14.10 4.51
CA THR A 344 1.74 -13.91 4.97
C THR A 344 1.90 -13.74 6.47
N CYS A 345 0.83 -13.57 7.22
CA CYS A 345 0.86 -13.43 8.67
C CYS A 345 0.73 -14.80 9.36
N ASN A 346 1.79 -15.60 9.26
CA ASN A 346 1.86 -16.94 9.85
C ASN A 346 3.29 -17.30 10.28
N ALA A 347 3.41 -18.39 11.03
CA ALA A 347 4.69 -18.85 11.58
C ALA A 347 5.74 -19.22 10.52
N GLU A 348 5.33 -19.66 9.33
CA GLU A 348 6.25 -20.07 8.25
C GLU A 348 6.97 -18.86 7.63
N ILE A 349 6.24 -17.77 7.40
CA ILE A 349 6.82 -16.51 6.90
C ILE A 349 7.64 -15.81 8.00
N GLY A 350 7.20 -15.93 9.25
CA GLY A 350 7.87 -15.35 10.40
C GLY A 350 7.69 -13.82 10.52
N PRO A 351 8.40 -13.20 11.47
CA PRO A 351 8.12 -11.82 11.90
C PRO A 351 8.79 -10.73 11.04
N ASN A 352 9.76 -11.09 10.19
CA ASN A 352 10.59 -10.10 9.50
C ASN A 352 10.19 -9.86 8.03
N ARG A 353 9.37 -10.72 7.44
CA ARG A 353 8.94 -10.64 6.03
C ARG A 353 7.47 -10.28 5.96
N GLY A 354 7.06 -9.50 4.95
CA GLY A 354 5.72 -8.92 4.92
C GLY A 354 5.47 -8.02 6.14
N ALA A 355 6.50 -7.26 6.50
CA ALA A 355 6.63 -6.50 7.75
C ALA A 355 7.07 -5.07 7.43
N ASP A 356 6.89 -4.17 8.38
CA ASP A 356 7.49 -2.84 8.28
C ASP A 356 8.97 -2.89 8.67
N GLY A 357 9.80 -2.13 7.97
CA GLY A 357 11.20 -1.87 8.30
C GLY A 357 11.35 -0.44 8.83
N ILE A 358 11.94 -0.30 10.02
CA ILE A 358 12.13 1.00 10.68
C ILE A 358 13.56 1.47 10.46
N TYR A 359 13.70 2.66 9.88
CA TYR A 359 14.98 3.28 9.57
C TYR A 359 15.11 4.61 10.29
N ASP A 360 16.21 4.84 10.99
CA ASP A 360 16.56 6.17 11.45
C ASP A 360 17.17 6.98 10.30
N ILE A 361 16.91 8.29 10.28
CA ILE A 361 17.60 9.24 9.40
C ILE A 361 18.71 9.89 10.21
N VAL A 362 19.95 9.58 9.86
CA VAL A 362 21.15 10.18 10.47
C VAL A 362 21.80 11.16 9.50
N GLY A 363 22.57 12.13 9.99
CA GLY A 363 23.17 13.17 9.14
C GLY A 363 22.22 14.34 8.85
N LYS A 364 22.62 15.24 7.93
CA LYS A 364 21.90 16.48 7.59
C LYS A 364 22.07 16.81 6.11
N GLY A 365 21.08 17.51 5.54
CA GLY A 365 21.07 17.87 4.11
C GLY A 365 21.29 16.65 3.23
N ASP A 366 22.22 16.77 2.29
CA ASP A 366 22.56 15.70 1.33
C ASP A 366 23.44 14.59 1.90
N LYS A 367 23.84 14.72 3.17
CA LYS A 367 24.57 13.69 3.91
C LYS A 367 23.65 12.85 4.78
N ARG A 368 22.33 13.00 4.64
CA ARG A 368 21.36 12.15 5.33
C ARG A 368 21.53 10.70 4.86
N LYS A 369 21.40 9.76 5.79
CA LYS A 369 21.47 8.33 5.55
C LYS A 369 20.34 7.61 6.28
N LEU A 370 19.76 6.63 5.62
CA LEU A 370 18.80 5.69 6.20
C LEU A 370 19.57 4.56 6.89
N VAL A 371 19.30 4.35 8.17
CA VAL A 371 19.96 3.31 8.98
C VAL A 371 18.91 2.39 9.57
N PHE A 372 18.88 1.15 9.08
CA PHE A 372 17.96 0.12 9.55
C PHE A 372 18.10 -0.13 11.05
N ARG A 373 16.97 -0.35 11.74
CA ARG A 373 16.91 -0.61 13.19
C ARG A 373 16.23 -1.91 13.54
N SER A 374 14.99 -2.10 13.11
CA SER A 374 14.23 -3.30 13.39
C SER A 374 13.06 -3.45 12.43
N TYR A 375 12.38 -4.59 12.52
CA TYR A 375 11.12 -4.82 11.86
C TYR A 375 9.94 -4.66 12.82
N TYR A 376 8.76 -4.38 12.29
CA TYR A 376 7.48 -4.52 12.99
C TYR A 376 6.52 -5.35 12.14
N LYS A 377 5.92 -6.36 12.76
CA LYS A 377 4.82 -7.13 12.21
C LYS A 377 3.79 -7.36 13.29
N ILE A 378 2.51 -7.39 12.91
CA ILE A 378 1.46 -7.72 13.88
C ILE A 378 1.77 -9.08 14.55
N PRO A 379 1.54 -9.21 15.86
CA PRO A 379 1.86 -10.43 16.60
C PRO A 379 0.84 -11.55 16.38
N ARG A 380 -0.30 -11.23 15.77
CA ARG A 380 -1.40 -12.16 15.50
C ARG A 380 -1.09 -12.97 14.23
N TYR A 381 -1.48 -14.24 14.24
CA TYR A 381 -1.51 -15.06 13.03
C TYR A 381 -2.90 -15.09 12.44
N GLN A 382 -2.96 -15.35 11.14
CA GLN A 382 -4.18 -15.40 10.35
C GLN A 382 -4.24 -16.74 9.62
N ALA A 383 -5.44 -17.14 9.22
CA ALA A 383 -5.67 -18.37 8.50
C ALA A 383 -5.00 -18.34 7.11
N ALA A 384 -4.73 -19.52 6.56
CA ALA A 384 -4.26 -19.65 5.17
C ALA A 384 -5.32 -19.21 4.13
N THR A 385 -6.55 -18.95 4.56
CA THR A 385 -7.65 -18.40 3.75
C THR A 385 -7.73 -16.88 3.81
N GLU A 386 -6.81 -16.22 4.53
CA GLU A 386 -6.77 -14.77 4.70
C GLU A 386 -5.55 -14.20 4.02
N ASN A 387 -5.75 -13.18 3.18
CA ASN A 387 -4.64 -12.33 2.78
C ASN A 387 -4.27 -11.39 3.93
N CYS A 388 -2.99 -11.33 4.27
CA CYS A 388 -2.51 -10.49 5.35
C CYS A 388 -1.06 -10.10 5.10
N VAL A 389 -0.79 -8.81 5.13
CA VAL A 389 0.54 -8.20 5.00
C VAL A 389 0.45 -6.72 5.41
N ALA A 390 1.57 -6.11 5.79
CA ALA A 390 1.65 -4.70 6.11
C ALA A 390 1.20 -3.83 4.92
N HIS A 391 0.40 -2.79 5.16
CA HIS A 391 -0.09 -1.88 4.13
C HIS A 391 -0.21 -0.44 4.68
N ASN A 392 -1.01 0.41 4.03
CA ASN A 392 -1.05 1.84 4.30
C ASN A 392 -1.52 2.22 5.72
N GLY A 393 -0.84 3.20 6.31
CA GLY A 393 -1.10 3.71 7.66
C GLY A 393 -0.68 5.16 7.84
N SER A 394 -1.02 5.73 8.99
CA SER A 394 -0.74 7.13 9.33
C SER A 394 -0.30 7.29 10.77
N LEU A 395 0.39 8.40 11.06
CA LEU A 395 0.74 8.75 12.43
C LEU A 395 -0.49 9.13 13.26
N ILE A 396 -0.45 8.75 14.54
CA ILE A 396 -1.32 9.33 15.57
C ILE A 396 -0.54 10.48 16.24
N PRO A 397 -0.97 11.75 16.09
CA PRO A 397 -0.16 12.91 16.46
C PRO A 397 -0.12 13.14 17.97
N VAL A 398 0.88 12.53 18.62
CA VAL A 398 1.16 12.71 20.05
C VAL A 398 2.56 13.28 20.22
N LYS A 399 2.64 14.48 20.81
CA LYS A 399 3.92 15.18 20.98
C LYS A 399 4.93 14.31 21.74
N GLY A 400 6.09 14.08 21.14
CA GLY A 400 7.19 13.31 21.73
C GLY A 400 7.03 11.79 21.63
N LYS A 401 6.00 11.31 20.93
CA LYS A 401 5.77 9.89 20.65
C LYS A 401 5.69 9.66 19.15
N ASP A 402 6.14 8.49 18.73
CA ASP A 402 5.98 8.01 17.37
C ASP A 402 4.98 6.84 17.43
N LEU A 403 3.71 7.16 17.18
CA LEU A 403 2.60 6.20 17.17
C LEU A 403 2.01 6.15 15.78
N MET A 404 1.62 4.96 15.33
CA MET A 404 1.02 4.74 14.01
C MET A 404 -0.23 3.88 14.13
N VAL A 405 -1.20 4.16 13.28
CA VAL A 405 -2.29 3.24 12.94
C VAL A 405 -2.11 2.79 11.50
N GLN A 406 -2.33 1.52 11.22
CA GLN A 406 -1.98 0.93 9.93
C GLN A 406 -2.89 -0.24 9.57
N ALA A 407 -3.17 -0.36 8.27
CA ALA A 407 -3.90 -1.48 7.70
C ALA A 407 -2.99 -2.69 7.45
N TRP A 408 -3.57 -3.89 7.60
CA TRP A 408 -2.90 -5.18 7.44
C TRP A 408 -3.75 -6.16 6.60
N TYR A 409 -4.54 -5.65 5.64
CA TYR A 409 -5.53 -6.42 4.90
C TYR A 409 -6.50 -7.14 5.86
N GLN A 410 -6.72 -8.47 5.73
CA GLN A 410 -7.58 -9.21 6.67
C GLN A 410 -6.94 -9.36 8.07
N GLY A 411 -5.64 -9.07 8.24
CA GLY A 411 -5.04 -8.85 9.57
C GLY A 411 -5.56 -7.60 10.30
N GLY A 412 -6.41 -6.82 9.61
CA GLY A 412 -7.20 -5.73 10.16
C GLY A 412 -6.42 -4.43 10.29
N VAL A 413 -6.62 -3.76 11.41
CA VAL A 413 -6.02 -2.48 11.78
C VAL A 413 -5.16 -2.69 13.02
N SER A 414 -3.90 -2.28 12.94
CA SER A 414 -2.97 -2.29 14.06
C SER A 414 -2.66 -0.86 14.49
N VAL A 415 -2.64 -0.62 15.80
CA VAL A 415 -2.10 0.61 16.39
C VAL A 415 -0.85 0.25 17.16
N TRP A 416 0.26 0.91 16.89
CA TRP A 416 1.57 0.53 17.42
C TRP A 416 2.45 1.73 17.76
N ASP A 417 3.40 1.50 18.68
CA ASP A 417 4.38 2.48 19.16
C ASP A 417 5.77 2.10 18.63
N PHE A 418 6.42 3.04 17.96
CA PHE A 418 7.80 2.93 17.45
C PHE A 418 8.68 4.09 17.90
N THR A 419 8.32 4.70 19.03
CA THR A 419 9.12 5.75 19.68
C THR A 419 10.55 5.27 19.93
N ASP A 420 10.71 4.00 20.32
CA ASP A 420 11.99 3.29 20.26
C ASP A 420 12.05 2.50 18.94
N SER A 421 12.90 2.94 18.02
CA SER A 421 13.08 2.30 16.70
C SER A 421 13.58 0.86 16.78
N SER A 422 14.05 0.39 17.95
CA SER A 422 14.58 -0.97 18.13
C SER A 422 13.58 -1.93 18.80
N HIS A 423 12.50 -1.41 19.37
CA HIS A 423 11.49 -2.19 20.09
C HIS A 423 10.07 -1.70 19.77
N PRO A 424 9.65 -1.75 18.49
CA PRO A 424 8.28 -1.41 18.14
C PRO A 424 7.31 -2.41 18.77
N LYS A 425 6.13 -1.93 19.15
CA LYS A 425 5.15 -2.76 19.85
C LYS A 425 3.72 -2.37 19.51
N GLU A 426 2.90 -3.38 19.27
CA GLU A 426 1.46 -3.19 19.15
C GLU A 426 0.81 -2.76 20.48
N ILE A 427 -0.10 -1.79 20.40
CA ILE A 427 -0.79 -1.21 21.54
C ILE A 427 -2.31 -1.36 21.48
N ALA A 428 -2.88 -1.56 20.29
CA ALA A 428 -4.28 -1.86 20.07
C ALA A 428 -4.48 -2.52 18.70
N TYR A 429 -5.58 -3.22 18.50
CA TYR A 429 -5.94 -3.77 17.19
C TYR A 429 -7.45 -3.89 17.01
N PHE A 430 -7.86 -4.00 15.75
CA PHE A 430 -9.19 -4.38 15.31
C PHE A 430 -9.04 -5.28 14.10
N GLU A 431 -9.68 -6.43 14.06
CA GLU A 431 -9.72 -7.29 12.89
C GLU A 431 -11.09 -7.93 12.72
N ARG A 432 -11.32 -8.43 11.50
CA ARG A 432 -12.42 -9.33 11.19
C ARG A 432 -11.79 -10.63 10.78
N GLY A 433 -12.30 -11.74 11.29
CA GLY A 433 -11.89 -13.06 10.82
C GLY A 433 -12.16 -13.25 9.33
N PRO A 434 -11.78 -14.41 8.79
CA PRO A 434 -11.72 -14.63 7.36
C PRO A 434 -13.04 -14.33 6.64
N LEU A 435 -12.96 -13.78 5.43
CA LEU A 435 -14.11 -13.68 4.53
C LEU A 435 -14.64 -15.05 4.10
N SER A 436 -13.77 -16.05 4.03
CA SER A 436 -14.09 -17.43 3.65
C SER A 436 -13.24 -18.41 4.44
N THR A 437 -13.87 -19.50 4.91
CA THR A 437 -13.18 -20.60 5.59
C THR A 437 -12.73 -21.70 4.61
N THR A 438 -13.12 -21.61 3.34
CA THR A 438 -12.85 -22.64 2.33
C THR A 438 -11.84 -22.24 1.27
N GLY A 439 -11.59 -20.94 1.08
CA GLY A 439 -10.67 -20.47 0.06
C GLY A 439 -10.12 -19.10 0.40
N LEU A 440 -8.98 -18.77 -0.20
CA LEU A 440 -8.36 -17.47 0.00
C LEU A 440 -9.06 -16.42 -0.86
N VAL A 441 -9.55 -15.38 -0.21
CA VAL A 441 -10.27 -14.25 -0.82
C VAL A 441 -9.60 -12.97 -0.39
N THR A 442 -9.25 -12.08 -1.32
CA THR A 442 -8.67 -10.77 -0.99
C THR A 442 -9.70 -9.89 -0.29
N GLY A 443 -9.34 -9.30 0.84
CA GLY A 443 -10.21 -8.45 1.63
C GLY A 443 -9.49 -7.69 2.74
N GLY A 444 -10.28 -7.16 3.68
CA GLY A 444 -9.81 -6.44 4.84
C GLY A 444 -9.45 -4.97 4.56
N ALA A 445 -8.77 -4.33 5.49
CA ALA A 445 -8.46 -2.90 5.40
C ALA A 445 -7.44 -2.62 4.28
N TRP A 446 -7.80 -1.78 3.30
CA TRP A 446 -6.85 -1.23 2.34
C TRP A 446 -5.98 -0.18 3.02
N SER A 447 -6.59 0.87 3.57
CA SER A 447 -5.89 1.86 4.39
C SER A 447 -6.62 2.13 5.69
N ALA A 448 -5.88 2.50 6.73
CA ALA A 448 -6.42 2.83 8.04
C ALA A 448 -5.72 4.05 8.64
N TYR A 449 -6.46 5.15 8.79
CA TYR A 449 -5.90 6.46 9.12
C TYR A 449 -6.53 7.14 10.33
N TYR A 450 -5.70 7.82 11.12
CA TYR A 450 -6.17 8.64 12.22
C TYR A 450 -6.54 10.04 11.73
N TYR A 451 -7.78 10.45 11.96
CA TYR A 451 -8.24 11.80 11.65
C TYR A 451 -9.15 12.33 12.77
N ASN A 452 -8.75 13.45 13.38
CA ASN A 452 -9.61 14.24 14.27
C ASN A 452 -10.31 13.44 15.39
N GLY A 453 -9.61 12.49 16.01
CA GLY A 453 -10.10 11.72 17.17
C GLY A 453 -10.57 10.30 16.87
N HIS A 454 -10.64 9.90 15.61
CA HIS A 454 -11.11 8.58 15.18
C HIS A 454 -10.13 7.96 14.19
N ILE A 455 -10.23 6.66 14.02
CA ILE A 455 -9.54 5.91 12.97
C ILE A 455 -10.59 5.56 11.91
N TYR A 456 -10.27 5.80 10.64
CA TYR A 456 -11.12 5.49 9.51
C TYR A 456 -10.41 4.46 8.64
N SER A 457 -11.12 3.40 8.25
CA SER A 457 -10.57 2.34 7.41
C SER A 457 -11.44 2.14 6.18
N ASN A 458 -10.81 1.98 5.01
CA ASN A 458 -11.50 1.64 3.76
C ASN A 458 -11.31 0.15 3.48
N ASP A 459 -12.19 -0.68 4.03
CA ASP A 459 -12.15 -2.13 3.86
C ASP A 459 -12.57 -2.52 2.44
N ILE A 460 -11.75 -3.33 1.77
CA ILE A 460 -11.90 -3.80 0.38
C ILE A 460 -13.29 -4.42 0.14
N ALA A 461 -13.76 -5.22 1.10
CA ALA A 461 -14.97 -6.02 0.97
C ALA A 461 -16.13 -5.46 1.81
N LYS A 462 -15.85 -5.02 3.05
CA LYS A 462 -16.87 -4.64 4.03
C LYS A 462 -17.21 -3.15 4.02
N GLY A 463 -16.47 -2.30 3.32
CA GLY A 463 -16.79 -0.88 3.18
C GLY A 463 -16.05 0.02 4.18
N PHE A 464 -16.69 1.11 4.61
CA PHE A 464 -16.03 2.17 5.36
C PHE A 464 -16.24 2.02 6.87
N ASP A 465 -15.17 1.81 7.61
CA ASP A 465 -15.19 1.64 9.06
C ASP A 465 -14.78 2.90 9.81
N VAL A 466 -15.44 3.11 10.95
CA VAL A 466 -15.05 4.10 11.94
C VAL A 466 -14.75 3.40 13.25
N LEU A 467 -13.52 3.55 13.71
CA LEU A 467 -13.03 3.03 14.97
C LEU A 467 -12.70 4.19 15.91
N LYS A 468 -12.88 3.95 17.20
CA LYS A 468 -12.45 4.85 18.26
C LYS A 468 -11.43 4.13 19.13
N ILE A 469 -10.31 4.80 19.36
CA ILE A 469 -9.30 4.37 20.33
C ILE A 469 -9.44 5.16 21.64
N ASP A 470 -9.45 4.43 22.75
CA ASP A 470 -9.45 4.98 24.10
C ASP A 470 -8.23 4.46 24.86
N ASP A 471 -7.10 5.12 24.66
CA ASP A 471 -5.83 4.73 25.24
C ASP A 471 -5.06 5.96 25.69
N ARG A 472 -4.58 5.96 26.94
CA ARG A 472 -3.82 7.08 27.52
C ARG A 472 -2.61 7.51 26.68
N ARG A 473 -2.04 6.60 25.89
CA ARG A 473 -0.91 6.87 24.98
C ARG A 473 -1.34 7.70 23.78
N THR A 474 -2.57 7.50 23.27
CA THR A 474 -3.09 8.13 22.04
C THR A 474 -4.04 9.29 22.33
N ASP A 475 -4.67 9.34 23.50
CA ASP A 475 -5.63 10.38 23.92
C ASP A 475 -5.17 11.83 23.68
N PRO A 476 -3.88 12.20 23.87
CA PRO A 476 -3.42 13.56 23.56
C PRO A 476 -3.68 13.99 22.11
N ALA A 477 -3.73 13.07 21.15
CA ALA A 477 -3.97 13.35 19.74
C ALA A 477 -5.38 13.91 19.48
N LYS A 478 -6.36 13.64 20.37
CA LYS A 478 -7.74 14.18 20.26
C LYS A 478 -7.79 15.72 20.27
N ARG A 479 -6.71 16.37 20.74
CA ARG A 479 -6.53 17.83 20.76
C ARG A 479 -5.95 18.40 19.47
N VAL A 480 -5.33 17.56 18.63
CA VAL A 480 -4.83 17.96 17.32
C VAL A 480 -6.00 17.91 16.35
N ARG A 481 -6.24 19.02 15.63
CA ARG A 481 -7.32 19.14 14.66
C ARG A 481 -6.75 19.56 13.32
N LEU A 482 -6.90 18.69 12.34
CA LEU A 482 -6.44 18.92 10.98
C LEU A 482 -7.62 19.40 10.11
N GLY A 483 -7.40 20.45 9.34
CA GLY A 483 -8.37 20.93 8.35
C GLY A 483 -8.39 20.09 7.07
N GLU A 484 -7.28 19.46 6.73
CA GLU A 484 -7.07 18.61 5.55
C GLU A 484 -5.99 17.58 5.90
N LEU A 485 -6.11 16.35 5.38
CA LEU A 485 -5.09 15.31 5.53
C LEU A 485 -5.11 14.40 4.30
N ASN A 486 -4.01 14.39 3.55
CA ASN A 486 -3.62 13.30 2.66
C ASN A 486 -2.42 12.65 3.32
N VAL A 487 -2.46 11.36 3.62
CA VAL A 487 -1.48 10.76 4.55
C VAL A 487 -0.07 10.72 3.98
N GLN A 488 0.05 10.56 2.67
CA GLN A 488 1.30 10.63 1.92
C GLN A 488 1.81 12.07 1.79
N THR A 489 0.99 13.08 2.10
CA THR A 489 1.41 14.50 2.21
C THR A 489 1.37 14.90 3.68
N GLN A 490 2.37 14.46 4.45
CA GLN A 490 2.35 14.61 5.90
C GLN A 490 2.38 16.11 6.29
N PRO A 491 1.40 16.60 7.06
CA PRO A 491 1.38 17.98 7.54
C PRO A 491 2.30 18.16 8.76
N ASP A 492 2.56 19.42 9.14
CA ASP A 492 2.92 19.69 10.53
C ASP A 492 1.69 19.41 11.40
N TYR A 493 1.78 18.41 12.27
CA TYR A 493 0.66 18.03 13.14
C TYR A 493 0.50 18.95 14.36
N PHE A 494 1.41 19.90 14.61
CA PHE A 494 1.43 20.72 15.82
C PHE A 494 1.45 22.24 15.58
N ASP A 495 1.38 22.67 14.33
CA ASP A 495 1.29 24.09 13.94
C ASP A 495 -0.08 24.74 14.20
#